data_AF-A0A8S0HBB9-F1
#
_entry.id   AF-A0A8S0HBB9-F1
#
_cell.length_a   1.000
_cell.length_b   1.000
_cell.length_c   1.000
_cell.angle_alpha   90.00
_cell.angle_beta   90.00
_cell.angle_gamma   90.00
#
_symmetry.space_group_name_H-M   'P 1'
#
loop_
_entity.id
_entity.type
_entity.pdbx_description
1 polymer ?
#
loop_
_entity_poly.entity_id
_entity_poly.type
_entity_poly.pdbx_seq_one_letter_code
_entity_poly.pdbx_strand_id
1 'polypeptide(L)'
;MRASLTAALAWQDYRADSWLSACSVLALVAVIAPLLVLFGLKFGLVSSLTERLEKDPAVREIIPLGGGRFSADFIAQLGQRPDVAFALPRTRQIAATADLSRGTGDIGLTVEMLPTAAGDPLLGRLPAPRA
;
A
#
# COMPACT_ATOMS: atom_id res chain seq x y z
N MET A 1 12.33 -49.05 14.45
CA MET A 1 13.38 -49.36 15.46
C MET A 1 14.81 -49.10 14.96
N ARG A 2 15.17 -49.46 13.71
CA ARG A 2 16.54 -49.20 13.20
C ARG A 2 16.84 -47.71 12.96
N ALA A 3 15.91 -46.97 12.36
CA ALA A 3 16.06 -45.54 12.10
C ALA A 3 16.27 -44.68 13.37
N SER A 4 15.61 -45.05 14.47
CA SER A 4 15.76 -44.37 15.76
C SER A 4 17.12 -44.66 16.40
N LEU A 5 17.64 -45.89 16.24
CA LEU A 5 18.98 -46.26 16.69
C LEU A 5 20.05 -45.53 15.88
N THR A 6 19.91 -45.45 14.56
CA THR A 6 20.84 -44.70 13.70
C THR A 6 20.81 -43.20 13.98
N ALA A 7 19.63 -42.62 14.24
CA ALA A 7 19.52 -41.21 14.62
C ALA A 7 20.15 -40.93 16.00
N ALA A 8 19.96 -41.82 16.98
CA ALA A 8 20.55 -41.69 18.31
C ALA A 8 22.08 -41.81 18.27
N LEU A 9 22.62 -42.75 17.49
CA LEU A 9 24.06 -42.90 17.27
C LEU A 9 24.65 -41.66 16.57
N ALA A 10 24.02 -41.19 15.49
CA ALA A 10 24.44 -39.98 14.79
C ALA A 10 24.43 -38.73 15.69
N TRP A 11 23.44 -38.61 16.58
CA TRP A 11 23.37 -37.51 17.56
C TRP A 11 24.48 -37.59 18.60
N GLN A 12 24.79 -38.78 19.10
CA GLN A 12 25.90 -38.97 20.04
C GLN A 12 27.25 -38.65 19.39
N ASP A 13 27.45 -39.04 18.13
CA ASP A 13 28.65 -38.74 17.34
C ASP A 13 28.83 -37.23 17.13
N TYR A 14 27.77 -36.53 16.72
CA TYR A 14 27.75 -35.05 16.60
C TYR A 14 28.10 -34.34 17.91
N ARG A 15 27.69 -34.90 19.05
CA ARG A 15 27.99 -34.34 20.38
C ARG A 15 29.40 -34.65 20.83
N ALA A 16 29.94 -35.81 20.47
CA ALA A 16 31.29 -36.21 20.83
C ALA A 16 32.32 -35.30 20.16
N ASP A 17 32.10 -34.92 18.90
CA ASP A 17 32.97 -34.03 18.14
C ASP A 17 32.34 -32.63 17.92
N SER A 18 32.02 -31.98 19.04
CA SER A 18 31.20 -30.75 19.06
C SER A 18 31.84 -29.57 18.34
N TRP A 19 33.17 -29.44 18.35
CA TRP A 19 33.87 -28.31 17.73
C TRP A 19 33.87 -28.39 16.21
N LEU A 20 34.19 -29.56 15.64
CA LEU A 20 34.13 -29.80 14.21
C LEU A 20 32.69 -29.69 13.70
N SER A 21 31.73 -30.26 14.43
CA SER A 21 30.30 -30.17 14.13
C SER A 21 29.77 -28.73 14.18
N ALA A 22 30.19 -27.93 15.16
CA ALA A 22 29.85 -26.52 15.23
C ALA A 22 30.43 -25.74 14.05
N CYS A 23 31.68 -26.02 13.66
CA CYS A 23 32.31 -25.40 12.50
C CYS A 23 31.53 -25.67 11.20
N SER A 24 31.12 -26.91 10.95
CA SER A 24 30.33 -27.26 9.75
C SER A 24 28.95 -26.61 9.75
N VAL A 25 28.27 -26.54 10.91
CA VAL A 25 26.98 -25.86 11.03
C VAL A 25 27.13 -24.35 10.78
N LEU A 26 28.15 -23.72 11.36
CA LEU A 26 28.43 -22.29 11.14
C LEU A 26 28.79 -22.00 9.68
N ALA A 27 29.55 -22.88 9.02
CA ALA A 27 29.82 -22.75 7.59
C ALA A 27 28.54 -22.80 6.74
N LEU A 28 27.61 -23.71 7.07
CA LEU A 28 26.30 -23.78 6.41
C LEU A 28 25.46 -22.52 6.67
N VAL A 29 25.40 -22.08 7.92
CA VAL A 29 24.68 -20.86 8.32
C VAL A 29 25.26 -19.63 7.63
N ALA A 30 26.58 -19.52 7.48
CA ALA A 30 27.24 -18.40 6.81
C ALA A 30 26.80 -18.25 5.34
N VAL A 31 26.38 -19.34 4.68
CA VAL A 31 25.84 -19.31 3.32
C VAL A 31 24.33 -19.07 3.30
N ILE A 32 23.57 -19.75 4.17
CA ILE A 32 22.09 -19.70 4.16
C ILE A 32 21.56 -18.40 4.75
N ALA A 33 22.11 -17.94 5.88
CA ALA A 33 21.64 -16.75 6.58
C ALA A 33 21.58 -15.49 5.70
N PRO A 34 22.62 -15.11 4.95
CA PRO A 34 22.56 -13.92 4.11
C PRO A 34 21.52 -14.06 2.99
N LEU A 35 21.35 -15.25 2.41
CA LEU A 35 20.30 -15.49 1.40
C LEU A 35 18.90 -15.30 2.00
N LEU A 36 18.64 -15.86 3.18
CA LEU A 36 17.36 -15.68 3.88
C LEU A 36 17.09 -14.23 4.23
N VAL A 37 18.11 -13.48 4.67
CA VAL A 37 17.98 -12.04 4.96
C VAL A 37 17.64 -11.25 3.70
N LEU A 38 18.34 -11.51 2.59
CA LEU A 38 18.07 -10.84 1.31
C LEU A 38 16.66 -11.14 0.79
N PHE A 39 16.23 -12.40 0.87
CA PHE A 39 14.88 -12.78 0.46
C PHE A 39 13.81 -12.17 1.37
N GLY A 40 14.02 -12.21 2.69
CA GLY A 40 13.12 -11.59 3.66
C GLY A 40 12.95 -10.10 3.41
N LEU A 41 14.04 -9.38 3.16
CA LEU A 41 14.00 -7.97 2.84
C LEU A 41 13.29 -7.70 1.50
N LYS A 42 13.64 -8.44 0.44
CA LYS A 42 13.04 -8.27 -0.88
C LYS A 42 11.53 -8.46 -0.84
N PHE A 43 11.07 -9.60 -0.30
CA PHE A 43 9.64 -9.91 -0.27
C PHE A 43 8.89 -9.04 0.74
N GLY A 44 9.48 -8.76 1.90
CA GLY A 44 8.88 -7.88 2.90
C GLY A 44 8.69 -6.45 2.40
N LEU A 45 9.69 -5.90 1.72
CA LEU A 45 9.62 -4.55 1.16
C LEU A 45 8.61 -4.48 0.02
N VAL A 46 8.70 -5.39 -0.95
CA VAL A 46 7.77 -5.40 -2.10
C VAL A 46 6.33 -5.57 -1.63
N SER A 47 6.07 -6.51 -0.71
CA SER A 47 4.73 -6.72 -0.15
C SER A 47 4.22 -5.46 0.55
N SER A 48 5.05 -4.80 1.37
CA SER A 48 4.68 -3.56 2.06
C SER A 48 4.37 -2.42 1.10
N LEU A 49 5.16 -2.26 0.03
CA LEU A 49 4.89 -1.25 -0.99
C LEU A 49 3.60 -1.55 -1.76
N THR A 50 3.41 -2.80 -2.16
CA THR A 50 2.19 -3.24 -2.84
C THR A 50 0.97 -3.02 -1.96
N GLU A 51 1.00 -3.45 -0.69
CA GLU A 51 -0.09 -3.26 0.25
C GLU A 51 -0.40 -1.78 0.49
N ARG A 52 0.62 -0.91 0.54
CA ARG A 52 0.43 0.54 0.65
C ARG A 52 -0.28 1.11 -0.58
N LEU A 53 0.13 0.73 -1.78
CA LEU A 53 -0.50 1.16 -3.03
C LEU A 53 -1.94 0.64 -3.14
N GLU A 54 -2.16 -0.63 -2.79
CA GLU A 54 -3.49 -1.24 -2.74
C GLU A 54 -4.37 -0.57 -1.69
N LYS A 55 -3.79 -0.06 -0.59
CA LYS A 55 -4.52 0.64 0.47
C LYS A 55 -4.78 2.11 0.18
N ASP A 56 -3.99 2.73 -0.70
CA ASP A 56 -4.11 4.13 -1.05
C ASP A 56 -5.45 4.44 -1.77
N PRO A 57 -6.30 5.34 -1.23
CA PRO A 57 -7.53 5.74 -1.90
C PRO A 57 -7.28 6.50 -3.21
N ALA A 58 -6.16 7.22 -3.36
CA ALA A 58 -5.84 7.95 -4.57
C ALA A 58 -5.54 7.01 -5.75
N VAL A 59 -4.90 5.86 -5.46
CA VAL A 59 -4.66 4.81 -6.48
C VAL A 59 -5.96 4.12 -6.90
N ARG A 60 -6.99 4.18 -6.06
CA ARG A 60 -8.32 3.58 -6.30
C ARG A 60 -9.35 4.60 -6.79
N GLU A 61 -8.93 5.83 -7.07
CA GLU A 61 -9.79 6.83 -7.65
C GLU A 61 -10.08 6.51 -9.11
N ILE A 62 -11.37 6.56 -9.50
CA ILE A 62 -11.78 6.40 -10.89
C ILE A 62 -12.29 7.75 -11.39
N ILE A 63 -11.51 8.38 -12.26
CA ILE A 63 -11.88 9.62 -12.94
C ILE A 63 -12.17 9.29 -14.41
N PRO A 64 -13.34 9.66 -14.95
CA PRO A 64 -13.61 9.50 -16.38
C PRO A 64 -12.64 10.38 -17.19
N LEU A 65 -11.94 9.78 -18.15
CA LEU A 65 -10.98 10.50 -19.02
C LEU A 65 -11.66 11.41 -20.06
N GLY A 66 -12.98 11.28 -20.25
CA GLY A 66 -13.75 12.11 -21.16
C GLY A 66 -15.08 12.56 -20.56
N GLY A 67 -15.65 13.61 -21.16
CA GLY A 67 -16.96 14.11 -20.78
C GLY A 67 -18.06 13.09 -21.07
N GLY A 68 -18.85 12.75 -20.04
CA GLY A 68 -20.03 11.91 -20.14
C GLY A 68 -21.26 12.60 -19.55
N ARG A 69 -22.45 12.15 -19.91
CA ARG A 69 -23.70 12.56 -19.27
C ARG A 69 -24.10 11.51 -18.25
N PHE A 70 -23.95 11.84 -16.98
CA PHE A 70 -24.38 11.00 -15.86
C PHE A 70 -25.54 11.67 -15.14
N SER A 71 -26.62 10.93 -14.88
CA SER A 71 -27.74 11.43 -14.08
C SER A 71 -27.39 11.42 -12.59
N ALA A 72 -28.07 12.25 -11.81
CA ALA A 72 -27.93 12.24 -10.35
C ALA A 72 -28.29 10.85 -9.77
N ASP A 73 -29.35 10.22 -10.29
CA ASP A 73 -29.78 8.87 -9.88
C ASP A 73 -28.70 7.81 -10.11
N PHE A 74 -27.98 7.90 -11.24
CA PHE A 74 -26.88 6.97 -11.53
C PHE A 74 -25.75 7.11 -10.50
N ILE A 75 -25.36 8.34 -10.16
CA ILE A 75 -24.31 8.58 -9.16
C ILE A 75 -24.78 8.13 -7.77
N ALA A 76 -26.04 8.37 -7.43
CA ALA A 76 -26.62 7.89 -6.19
C ALA A 76 -26.61 6.36 -6.09
N GLN A 77 -27.00 5.65 -7.17
CA GLN A 77 -26.92 4.19 -7.24
C GLN A 77 -25.48 3.68 -7.16
N LEU A 78 -24.54 4.38 -7.78
CA LEU A 78 -23.11 4.03 -7.71
C LEU A 78 -22.60 4.06 -6.28
N GLY A 79 -22.98 5.08 -5.50
CA GLY A 79 -22.61 5.21 -4.09
C GLY A 79 -23.27 4.18 -3.15
N GLN A 80 -24.29 3.44 -3.60
CA GLN A 80 -24.92 2.37 -2.82
C GLN A 80 -24.23 1.01 -3.01
N ARG A 81 -23.28 0.91 -3.93
CA ARG A 81 -22.59 -0.36 -4.18
C ARG A 81 -21.61 -0.67 -3.05
N PRO A 82 -21.50 -1.94 -2.62
CA PRO A 82 -20.61 -2.34 -1.53
C PRO A 82 -19.12 -2.17 -1.87
N ASP A 83 -18.75 -2.10 -3.16
CA ASP A 83 -17.38 -1.92 -3.64
C ASP A 83 -17.01 -0.45 -3.90
N VAL A 84 -17.93 0.50 -3.69
CA VAL A 84 -17.71 1.93 -3.87
C VAL A 84 -17.74 2.62 -2.52
N ALA A 85 -16.59 3.12 -2.08
CA ALA A 85 -16.50 3.83 -0.79
C ALA A 85 -17.08 5.25 -0.85
N PHE A 86 -16.95 5.93 -2.00
CA PHE A 86 -17.35 7.31 -2.17
C PHE A 86 -17.63 7.60 -3.65
N ALA A 87 -18.71 8.34 -3.93
CA ALA A 87 -19.09 8.75 -5.28
C ALA A 87 -19.63 10.18 -5.26
N LEU A 88 -19.10 11.04 -6.13
CA LEU A 88 -19.48 12.44 -6.22
C LEU A 88 -19.43 12.92 -7.67
N PRO A 89 -20.42 13.69 -8.16
CA PRO A 89 -20.42 14.16 -9.54
C PRO A 89 -19.38 15.28 -9.75
N ARG A 90 -18.45 15.09 -10.68
CA ARG A 90 -17.58 16.16 -11.20
C ARG A 90 -18.26 16.84 -12.39
N THR A 91 -18.72 18.08 -12.20
CA THR A 91 -19.46 18.84 -13.22
C THR A 91 -18.57 19.47 -14.29
N ARG A 92 -17.26 19.56 -14.05
CA ARG A 92 -16.25 20.08 -15.00
C ARG A 92 -14.98 19.23 -14.92
N GLN A 93 -14.50 18.78 -16.09
CA GLN A 93 -13.23 18.05 -16.23
C GLN A 93 -12.08 18.99 -16.63
N ILE A 94 -12.40 20.14 -17.26
CA ILE A 94 -11.45 21.15 -17.72
C ILE A 94 -11.86 22.49 -17.10
N ALA A 95 -10.87 23.33 -16.76
CA ALA A 95 -11.07 24.70 -16.26
C ALA A 95 -11.86 24.79 -14.94
N ALA A 96 -11.62 23.85 -14.02
CA ALA A 96 -12.03 23.97 -12.62
C ALA A 96 -10.87 24.58 -11.82
N THR A 97 -10.42 25.79 -12.16
CA THR A 97 -9.32 26.46 -11.46
C THR A 97 -9.80 27.69 -10.71
N ALA A 98 -9.15 28.01 -9.58
CA ALA A 98 -9.35 29.23 -8.82
C ALA A 98 -8.00 29.90 -8.56
N ASP A 99 -7.99 31.24 -8.56
CA ASP A 99 -6.80 32.00 -8.20
C ASP A 99 -6.88 32.40 -6.72
N LEU A 100 -5.94 31.89 -5.92
CA LEU A 100 -5.81 32.20 -4.51
C LEU A 100 -4.76 33.30 -4.32
N SER A 101 -5.11 34.39 -3.65
CA SER A 101 -4.14 35.41 -3.22
C SER A 101 -4.31 35.68 -1.73
N ARG A 102 -3.20 35.94 -1.02
CA ARG A 102 -3.24 36.23 0.42
C ARG A 102 -3.60 37.70 0.71
N GLY A 103 -3.49 38.58 -0.28
CA GLY A 103 -3.80 40.00 -0.18
C GLY A 103 -3.57 40.75 -1.50
N THR A 104 -3.89 42.04 -1.48
CA THR A 104 -3.77 42.92 -2.66
C THR A 104 -2.29 43.13 -3.01
N GLY A 105 -1.88 42.71 -4.21
CA GLY A 105 -0.50 42.85 -4.71
C GLY A 105 0.34 41.56 -4.65
N ASP A 106 -0.21 40.45 -4.15
CA ASP A 106 0.44 39.15 -4.15
C ASP A 106 0.27 38.44 -5.51
N ILE A 107 1.27 37.63 -5.92
CA ILE A 107 1.17 36.83 -7.14
C ILE A 107 0.19 35.69 -6.83
N GLY A 108 -0.99 35.73 -7.45
CA GLY A 108 -2.02 34.71 -7.26
C GLY A 108 -1.52 33.31 -7.58
N LEU A 109 -1.89 32.34 -6.75
CA LEU A 109 -1.67 30.92 -6.98
C LEU A 109 -2.91 30.33 -7.65
N THR A 110 -2.79 29.96 -8.92
CA THR A 110 -3.82 29.19 -9.61
C THR A 110 -3.83 27.75 -9.09
N VAL A 111 -4.95 27.31 -8.51
CA VAL A 111 -5.17 25.96 -7.99
C VAL A 111 -6.31 25.26 -8.73
N GLU A 112 -6.28 23.93 -8.78
CA GLU A 112 -7.45 23.15 -9.21
C GLU A 112 -8.47 23.02 -8.07
N MET A 113 -9.74 23.22 -8.41
CA MET A 113 -10.88 22.98 -7.54
C MET A 113 -11.40 21.56 -7.75
N LEU A 114 -11.21 20.73 -6.74
CA LEU A 114 -11.77 19.38 -6.67
C LEU A 114 -13.04 19.40 -5.81
N PRO A 115 -14.17 18.88 -6.30
CA PRO A 115 -15.36 18.79 -5.46
C PRO A 115 -15.18 17.64 -4.46
N THR A 116 -15.61 17.86 -3.23
CA THR A 116 -15.49 16.90 -2.12
C THR A 116 -16.74 16.98 -1.23
N ALA A 117 -16.91 15.99 -0.35
CA ALA A 117 -17.99 15.97 0.64
C ALA A 117 -17.54 15.22 1.91
N ALA A 118 -18.38 15.21 2.94
CA ALA A 118 -18.12 14.43 4.14
C ALA A 118 -17.95 12.95 3.80
N GLY A 119 -16.90 12.33 4.35
CA GLY A 119 -16.58 10.92 4.09
C GLY A 119 -15.69 10.68 2.87
N ASP A 120 -15.21 11.73 2.20
CA ASP A 120 -14.24 11.61 1.10
C ASP A 120 -12.90 11.00 1.60
N PRO A 121 -12.52 9.79 1.14
CA PRO A 121 -11.29 9.13 1.54
C PRO A 121 -10.02 9.89 1.12
N LEU A 122 -10.09 10.73 0.10
CA LEU A 122 -8.94 11.49 -0.44
C LEU A 122 -8.52 12.64 0.48
N LEU A 123 -9.42 13.13 1.35
CA LEU A 123 -9.07 14.16 2.34
C LEU A 123 -8.15 13.64 3.44
N GLY A 124 -8.12 12.32 3.68
CA GLY A 124 -7.31 11.69 4.72
C GLY A 124 -7.63 12.23 6.12
N ARG A 125 -6.78 13.14 6.63
CA ARG A 125 -6.94 13.80 7.94
C ARG A 125 -7.46 15.24 7.85
N LEU A 126 -7.66 15.75 6.65
CA LEU A 126 -8.15 17.11 6.44
C LEU A 126 -9.67 17.15 6.69
N PRO A 127 -10.19 18.21 7.33
CA PRO A 127 -11.62 18.38 7.47
C PRO A 127 -12.26 18.67 6.12
N ALA A 128 -13.43 18.07 5.85
CA ALA A 128 -14.23 18.44 4.70
C ALA A 128 -14.69 19.91 4.80
N PRO A 129 -14.68 20.68 3.69
CA PRO A 129 -15.23 22.03 3.66
C PRO A 129 -16.71 22.01 4.09
N ARG A 130 -17.11 22.97 4.92
CA ARG A 130 -18.53 23.16 5.28
C ARG A 130 -19.20 24.03 4.22
N ALA A 131 -20.38 23.63 3.77
CA ALA A 131 -21.23 24.41 2.88
C ALA A 131 -21.82 25.63 3.58
#